data_AF-A0A972KTN8-F1
#
_entry.id   AF-A0A972KTN8-F1
#
_cell.length_a   1.000
_cell.length_b   1.000
_cell.length_c   1.000
_cell.angle_alpha   90.00
_cell.angle_beta   90.00
_cell.angle_gamma   90.00
#
_symmetry.space_group_name_H-M   'P 1'
#
loop_
_entity.id
_entity.type
_entity.pdbx_description
1 polymer ?
#
loop_
_entity_poly.entity_id
_entity_poly.type
_entity_poly.pdbx_seq_one_letter_code
_entity_poly.pdbx_strand_id
1 'polypeptide(L)'
;GWDASTGYVVPTTIDPGLGYWVRLDPGASLKMQTSGFTGGLVSKTAYQRLSEEITLAGYLTVSSNDGTLQALYLSAEPMDAEATDILQLPFRPPTGLPDIRTELGTRYAVPGTNEILIQGNGEITLAFHGVPGAIIRCTLFDSQGEILYEYSEGSNQALTLNVRNGVRLRLQYSARVPEALRFALNQNFPNPFRVSSGTNIPYELEYQGFTEIEIHDILGRKVRTLISLNASTGKHSVYWDGRNDVGQPVLPGLYVVQLTSGTKSQSMILSVVK
;
A
#
# COMPACT_ATOMS: atom_id res chain seq x y z
N GLY A 1 11.35 15.38 -0.06
CA GLY A 1 12.73 15.70 -0.45
C GLY A 1 13.05 15.00 -1.75
N TRP A 2 14.13 15.39 -2.40
CA TRP A 2 14.67 14.66 -3.55
C TRP A 2 15.95 13.94 -3.11
N ASP A 3 15.99 12.64 -3.30
CA ASP A 3 17.17 11.80 -3.13
C ASP A 3 17.65 11.34 -4.50
N ALA A 4 18.95 11.43 -4.77
CA ALA A 4 19.51 11.13 -6.09
C ALA A 4 19.40 9.64 -6.45
N SER A 5 19.33 8.74 -5.46
CA SER A 5 19.29 7.29 -5.67
C SER A 5 17.88 6.70 -5.72
N THR A 6 16.89 7.39 -5.13
CA THR A 6 15.51 6.88 -4.97
C THR A 6 14.44 7.85 -5.50
N GLY A 7 14.81 9.09 -5.86
CA GLY A 7 13.92 10.14 -6.35
C GLY A 7 13.17 10.88 -5.23
N TYR A 8 11.90 11.20 -5.48
CA TYR A 8 11.06 11.88 -4.48
C TYR A 8 10.71 10.96 -3.30
N VAL A 9 11.08 11.39 -2.09
CA VAL A 9 10.75 10.72 -0.83
C VAL A 9 9.97 11.66 0.09
N VAL A 10 9.06 11.10 0.89
CA VAL A 10 8.32 11.84 1.93
C VAL A 10 9.22 11.92 3.17
N PRO A 11 9.81 13.08 3.49
CA PRO A 11 10.72 13.18 4.63
C PRO A 11 9.94 13.44 5.92
N THR A 12 10.34 12.81 7.01
CA THR A 12 9.81 13.07 8.35
C THR A 12 10.58 14.18 9.08
N THR A 13 11.74 14.57 8.57
CA THR A 13 12.62 15.61 9.10
C THR A 13 13.11 16.53 7.97
N ILE A 14 13.45 17.77 8.31
CA ILE A 14 14.04 18.75 7.39
C ILE A 14 15.48 18.99 7.84
N ASP A 15 16.43 18.58 7.01
CA ASP A 15 17.87 18.67 7.27
C ASP A 15 18.45 19.88 6.52
N PRO A 16 19.30 20.69 7.17
CA PRO A 16 19.95 21.82 6.52
C PRO A 16 20.75 21.40 5.28
N GLY A 17 20.65 22.20 4.21
CA GLY A 17 21.39 21.97 2.97
C GLY A 17 20.66 21.12 1.92
N LEU A 18 19.47 20.59 2.23
CA LEU A 18 18.63 19.84 1.28
C LEU A 18 17.41 20.66 0.81
N GLY A 19 16.93 20.32 -0.39
CA GLY A 19 15.72 20.91 -0.97
C GLY A 19 14.45 20.15 -0.58
N TYR A 20 13.44 20.87 -0.13
CA TYR A 20 12.13 20.32 0.27
C TYR A 20 11.00 21.03 -0.45
N TRP A 21 9.99 20.25 -0.83
CA TRP A 21 8.72 20.76 -1.32
C TRP A 21 7.66 20.48 -0.27
N VAL A 22 6.87 21.49 0.04
CA VAL A 22 5.73 21.39 0.95
C VAL A 22 4.49 21.80 0.17
N ARG A 23 3.49 20.93 0.14
CA ARG A 23 2.17 21.23 -0.37
C ARG A 23 1.30 21.70 0.79
N LEU A 24 0.61 22.82 0.61
CA LEU A 24 -0.30 23.40 1.60
C LEU A 24 -1.67 23.55 0.95
N ASP A 25 -2.72 23.20 1.68
CA ASP A 25 -4.08 23.48 1.25
C ASP A 25 -4.34 24.99 1.25
N PRO A 26 -5.27 25.49 0.41
CA PRO A 26 -5.67 26.89 0.43
C PRO A 26 -6.07 27.34 1.84
N GLY A 27 -5.41 28.36 2.36
CA GLY A 27 -5.65 28.90 3.70
C GLY A 27 -4.89 28.20 4.85
N ALA A 28 -4.13 27.14 4.57
CA ALA A 28 -3.26 26.53 5.56
C ALA A 28 -2.02 27.40 5.86
N SER A 29 -1.49 27.30 7.09
CA SER A 29 -0.25 27.98 7.49
C SER A 29 0.82 26.95 7.84
N LEU A 30 2.02 27.12 7.28
CA LEU A 30 3.19 26.31 7.63
C LEU A 30 3.86 26.89 8.87
N LYS A 31 3.93 26.12 9.95
CA LYS A 31 4.70 26.47 11.15
C LYS A 31 5.94 25.57 11.22
N MET A 32 7.13 26.18 11.19
CA MET A 32 8.40 25.46 11.34
C MET A 32 9.02 25.78 12.70
N GLN A 33 9.49 24.77 13.42
CA GLN A 33 10.20 24.91 14.69
C GLN A 33 11.54 24.19 14.62
N THR A 34 12.59 24.79 15.18
CA THR A 34 13.98 24.33 15.11
C THR A 34 14.42 23.51 16.32
N SER A 35 13.55 23.32 17.32
CA SER A 35 13.83 22.56 18.54
C SER A 35 13.22 21.16 18.48
N GLY A 36 14.00 20.16 18.90
CA GLY A 36 13.67 18.74 18.85
C GLY A 36 12.25 18.43 19.31
N PHE A 37 11.43 17.93 18.39
CA PHE A 37 10.09 17.45 18.67
C PHE A 37 10.21 16.09 19.36
N THR A 38 10.27 16.06 20.68
CA THR A 38 10.12 14.82 21.46
C THR A 38 8.64 14.48 21.59
N GLY A 39 8.18 13.53 20.80
CA GLY A 39 7.02 12.71 21.13
C GLY A 39 5.66 13.33 20.86
N GLY A 40 5.16 13.10 19.65
CA GLY A 40 3.73 13.04 19.34
C GLY A 40 3.53 11.99 18.25
N LEU A 41 2.41 11.27 18.27
CA LEU A 41 2.00 10.42 17.15
C LEU A 41 2.02 11.28 15.88
N VAL A 42 2.96 11.02 14.97
CA VAL A 42 3.01 11.68 13.67
C VAL A 42 1.78 11.20 12.90
N SER A 43 0.76 12.05 12.82
CA SER A 43 -0.40 11.77 11.96
C SER A 43 0.10 11.59 10.53
N LYS A 44 -0.33 10.52 9.87
CA LYS A 44 -0.04 10.31 8.45
C LYS A 44 -0.52 11.49 7.63
N THR A 45 0.28 11.91 6.65
CA THR A 45 -0.12 12.93 5.69
C THR A 45 -1.27 12.42 4.81
N ALA A 46 -1.98 13.32 4.12
CA ALA A 46 -2.99 12.93 3.14
C ALA A 46 -2.40 11.98 2.07
N TYR A 47 -1.17 12.27 1.60
CA TYR A 47 -0.43 11.40 0.69
C TYR A 47 -0.22 9.99 1.28
N GLN A 48 0.27 9.89 2.52
CA GLN A 48 0.54 8.60 3.16
C GLN A 48 -0.74 7.77 3.35
N ARG A 49 -1.82 8.39 3.82
CA ARG A 49 -3.11 7.69 3.98
C ARG A 49 -3.62 7.16 2.66
N LEU A 50 -3.68 8.03 1.65
CA LEU A 50 -4.18 7.64 0.33
C LEU A 50 -3.29 6.59 -0.35
N SER A 51 -1.97 6.69 -0.23
CA SER A 51 -1.05 5.68 -0.78
C SER A 51 -1.25 4.28 -0.18
N GLU A 52 -1.76 4.19 1.06
CA GLU A 52 -2.06 2.93 1.72
C GLU A 52 -3.46 2.40 1.40
N GLU A 53 -4.37 3.27 0.98
CA GLU A 53 -5.73 2.92 0.58
C GLU A 53 -5.83 2.44 -0.88
N ILE A 54 -4.86 2.80 -1.73
CA ILE A 54 -4.82 2.36 -3.13
C ILE A 54 -4.49 0.88 -3.22
N THR A 55 -5.42 0.13 -3.78
CA THR A 55 -5.18 -1.26 -4.17
C THR A 55 -4.23 -1.30 -5.36
N LEU A 56 -3.04 -1.88 -5.18
CA LEU A 56 -2.06 -2.08 -6.24
C LEU A 56 -2.27 -3.41 -6.96
N ALA A 57 -2.20 -3.39 -8.29
CA ALA A 57 -2.16 -4.58 -9.13
C ALA A 57 -0.75 -4.97 -9.54
N GLY A 58 0.18 -4.01 -9.52
CA GLY A 58 1.56 -4.22 -9.91
C GLY A 58 2.39 -2.95 -9.81
N TYR A 59 3.63 -3.04 -10.23
CA TYR A 59 4.51 -1.89 -10.36
C TYR A 59 5.52 -2.12 -11.50
N LEU A 60 5.92 -1.03 -12.13
CA LEU A 60 6.97 -0.96 -13.14
C LEU A 60 8.22 -0.39 -12.49
N THR A 61 9.28 -1.17 -12.38
CA THR A 61 10.60 -0.69 -11.94
C THR A 61 11.40 -0.15 -13.12
N VAL A 62 12.08 0.95 -12.87
CA VAL A 62 13.03 1.62 -13.74
C VAL A 62 14.38 1.60 -13.03
N SER A 63 15.32 0.82 -13.54
CA SER A 63 16.70 0.79 -13.07
C SER A 63 17.58 1.52 -14.07
N SER A 64 18.38 2.47 -13.61
CA SER A 64 19.40 3.16 -14.41
C SER A 64 20.78 2.53 -14.17
N ASN A 65 21.69 2.69 -15.12
CA ASN A 65 23.08 2.19 -15.03
C ASN A 65 23.88 2.75 -13.84
N ASP A 66 23.46 3.89 -13.30
CA ASP A 66 24.04 4.51 -12.09
C ASP A 66 23.57 3.86 -10.77
N GLY A 67 22.75 2.81 -10.85
CA GLY A 67 22.20 2.09 -9.69
C GLY A 67 20.92 2.71 -9.12
N THR A 68 20.40 3.78 -9.73
CA THR A 68 19.13 4.39 -9.34
C THR A 68 17.96 3.46 -9.66
N LEU A 69 17.10 3.19 -8.68
CA LEU A 69 15.91 2.36 -8.83
C LEU A 69 14.66 3.17 -8.45
N GLN A 70 13.73 3.28 -9.40
CA GLN A 70 12.44 3.93 -9.19
C GLN A 70 11.29 3.04 -9.64
N ALA A 71 10.15 3.12 -8.97
CA ALA A 71 8.92 2.44 -9.36
C ALA A 71 7.82 3.41 -9.83
N LEU A 72 7.02 2.97 -10.79
CA LEU A 72 5.69 3.47 -11.10
C LEU A 72 4.68 2.41 -10.64
N TYR A 73 3.73 2.80 -9.81
CA TYR A 73 2.73 1.90 -9.24
C TYR A 73 1.52 1.80 -10.16
N LEU A 74 0.99 0.59 -10.33
CA LEU A 74 -0.17 0.30 -11.18
C LEU A 74 -1.37 0.03 -10.27
N SER A 75 -2.34 0.95 -10.23
CA SER A 75 -3.54 0.74 -9.43
C SER A 75 -4.44 -0.31 -10.07
N ALA A 76 -5.19 -1.02 -9.23
CA ALA A 76 -6.24 -1.95 -9.64
C ALA A 76 -7.54 -1.22 -10.03
N GLU A 77 -7.74 -0.01 -9.50
CA GLU A 77 -8.96 0.79 -9.61
C GLU A 77 -8.64 2.18 -10.20
N PRO A 78 -9.59 2.82 -10.89
CA PRO A 78 -9.43 4.20 -11.34
C PRO A 78 -9.31 5.15 -10.15
N MET A 79 -8.68 6.30 -10.37
CA MET A 79 -8.48 7.33 -9.35
C MET A 79 -9.33 8.54 -9.69
N ASP A 80 -9.94 9.17 -8.68
CA ASP A 80 -10.64 10.42 -8.86
C ASP A 80 -9.69 11.62 -8.90
N ALA A 81 -10.26 12.80 -9.17
CA ALA A 81 -9.47 14.03 -9.32
C ALA A 81 -8.79 14.45 -8.00
N GLU A 82 -9.43 14.21 -6.85
CA GLU A 82 -8.88 14.55 -5.54
C GLU A 82 -7.68 13.66 -5.20
N ALA A 83 -7.81 12.35 -5.41
CA ALA A 83 -6.73 11.40 -5.21
C ALA A 83 -5.54 11.69 -6.14
N THR A 84 -5.83 12.01 -7.40
CA THR A 84 -4.81 12.43 -8.37
C THR A 84 -4.07 13.66 -7.89
N ASP A 85 -4.80 14.67 -7.42
CA ASP A 85 -4.25 15.93 -6.91
C ASP A 85 -3.32 15.68 -5.71
N ILE A 86 -3.78 14.93 -4.71
CA ILE A 86 -2.99 14.61 -3.50
C ILE A 86 -1.66 13.92 -3.84
N LEU A 87 -1.64 13.07 -4.87
CA LEU A 87 -0.48 12.23 -5.23
C LEU A 87 0.46 12.85 -6.25
N GLN A 88 0.19 14.07 -6.71
CA GLN A 88 1.09 14.77 -7.61
C GLN A 88 2.45 14.94 -6.96
N LEU A 89 3.48 14.53 -7.70
CA LEU A 89 4.85 14.82 -7.33
C LEU A 89 5.14 16.32 -7.52
N PRO A 90 6.14 16.84 -6.79
CA PRO A 90 6.67 18.16 -7.07
C PRO A 90 7.18 18.32 -8.51
N PHE A 91 7.64 19.53 -8.84
CA PHE A 91 8.24 19.85 -10.13
C PHE A 91 9.29 18.83 -10.57
N ARG A 92 9.48 18.66 -11.88
CA ARG A 92 10.49 17.71 -12.36
C ARG A 92 11.89 18.09 -11.86
N PRO A 93 12.73 17.10 -11.52
CA PRO A 93 14.12 17.38 -11.21
C PRO A 93 14.86 17.93 -12.44
N PRO A 94 16.00 18.61 -12.25
CA PRO A 94 16.86 19.05 -13.35
C PRO A 94 17.13 17.97 -14.39
N THR A 95 17.31 18.39 -15.64
CA THR A 95 17.49 17.49 -16.78
C THR A 95 18.66 16.52 -16.55
N GLY A 96 18.42 15.24 -16.82
CA GLY A 96 19.42 14.18 -16.70
C GLY A 96 19.38 13.42 -15.37
N LEU A 97 18.67 13.92 -14.36
CA LEU A 97 18.38 13.14 -13.16
C LEU A 97 17.25 12.12 -13.42
N PRO A 98 17.33 10.88 -12.89
CA PRO A 98 16.31 9.86 -13.06
C PRO A 98 14.98 10.27 -12.44
N ASP A 99 13.87 10.14 -13.17
CA ASP A 99 12.52 10.41 -12.67
C ASP A 99 11.50 9.58 -13.46
N ILE A 100 10.45 9.06 -12.81
CA ILE A 100 9.33 8.42 -13.50
C ILE A 100 7.99 8.94 -12.96
N ARG A 101 7.11 9.32 -13.88
CA ARG A 101 5.75 9.79 -13.58
C ARG A 101 4.80 9.58 -14.75
N THR A 102 3.50 9.67 -14.47
CA THR A 102 2.44 9.76 -15.48
C THR A 102 2.29 11.19 -16.01
N GLU A 103 1.46 11.37 -17.03
CA GLU A 103 1.00 12.66 -17.54
C GLU A 103 0.31 13.52 -16.48
N LEU A 104 -0.29 12.87 -15.48
CA LEU A 104 -0.94 13.51 -14.33
C LEU A 104 0.07 13.97 -13.27
N GLY A 105 1.37 13.69 -13.46
CA GLY A 105 2.43 14.07 -12.55
C GLY A 105 2.53 13.18 -11.31
N THR A 106 1.84 12.03 -11.29
CA THR A 106 1.85 11.07 -10.17
C THR A 106 2.81 9.91 -10.46
N ARG A 107 3.15 9.12 -9.42
CA ARG A 107 3.79 7.80 -9.60
C ARG A 107 2.78 6.66 -9.76
N TYR A 108 1.50 6.98 -9.95
CA TYR A 108 0.41 6.01 -9.98
C TYR A 108 -0.25 6.08 -11.35
N ALA A 109 -0.16 4.99 -12.11
CA ALA A 109 -0.95 4.80 -13.32
C ALA A 109 -2.29 4.16 -12.96
N VAL A 110 -3.32 4.40 -13.77
CA VAL A 110 -4.67 3.85 -13.62
C VAL A 110 -5.03 2.89 -14.76
N PRO A 111 -5.93 1.91 -14.56
CA PRO A 111 -6.28 0.97 -15.62
C PRO A 111 -6.76 1.69 -16.89
N GLY A 112 -6.27 1.25 -18.04
CA GLY A 112 -6.47 1.92 -19.32
C GLY A 112 -5.16 2.39 -19.92
N THR A 113 -5.19 3.55 -20.57
CA THR A 113 -4.04 4.15 -21.27
C THR A 113 -3.49 5.32 -20.47
N ASN A 114 -2.20 5.30 -20.20
CA ASN A 114 -1.46 6.36 -19.50
C ASN A 114 -0.24 6.74 -20.36
N GLU A 115 0.18 7.99 -20.29
CA GLU A 115 1.45 8.43 -20.85
C GLU A 115 2.49 8.50 -19.73
N ILE A 116 3.53 7.68 -19.82
CA ILE A 116 4.60 7.67 -18.83
C ILE A 116 5.80 8.46 -19.34
N LEU A 117 6.31 9.35 -18.50
CA LEU A 117 7.54 10.08 -18.72
C LEU A 117 8.62 9.47 -17.82
N ILE A 118 9.69 9.00 -18.46
CA ILE A 118 10.89 8.50 -17.77
C ILE A 118 12.02 9.47 -18.10
N GLN A 119 12.50 10.23 -17.13
CA GLN A 119 13.69 11.06 -17.25
C GLN A 119 14.91 10.23 -16.87
N GLY A 120 16.02 10.42 -17.59
CA GLY A 120 17.27 9.73 -17.33
C GLY A 120 18.21 9.79 -18.53
N ASN A 121 19.41 9.26 -18.36
CA ASN A 121 20.44 9.19 -19.39
C ASN A 121 21.11 7.82 -19.39
N GLY A 122 21.44 7.32 -20.58
CA GLY A 122 22.12 6.05 -20.75
C GLY A 122 21.16 4.88 -20.79
N GLU A 123 21.64 3.73 -20.34
CA GLU A 123 20.86 2.49 -20.36
C GLU A 123 19.91 2.44 -19.16
N ILE A 124 18.63 2.21 -19.46
CA ILE A 124 17.55 2.10 -18.49
C ILE A 124 16.84 0.77 -18.69
N THR A 125 16.69 0.00 -17.63
CA THR A 125 15.99 -1.28 -17.62
C THR A 125 14.63 -1.13 -16.97
N LEU A 126 13.60 -1.56 -17.70
CA LEU A 126 12.21 -1.56 -17.30
C LEU A 126 11.79 -3.00 -16.98
N ALA A 127 11.22 -3.24 -15.80
CA ALA A 127 10.69 -4.54 -15.43
C ALA A 127 9.33 -4.39 -14.74
N PHE A 128 8.36 -5.18 -15.18
CA PHE A 128 7.03 -5.22 -14.57
C PHE A 128 6.96 -6.31 -13.52
N HIS A 129 6.26 -6.01 -12.45
CA HIS A 129 6.03 -6.92 -11.33
C HIS A 129 4.55 -6.90 -10.98
N GLY A 130 3.90 -8.06 -11.06
CA GLY A 130 2.54 -8.23 -10.57
C GLY A 130 2.53 -8.39 -9.05
N VAL A 131 1.50 -7.86 -8.39
CA VAL A 131 1.23 -8.17 -6.99
C VAL A 131 0.63 -9.59 -6.91
N PRO A 132 1.02 -10.44 -5.94
CA PRO A 132 0.45 -11.77 -5.80
C PRO A 132 -1.09 -11.75 -5.74
N GLY A 133 -1.74 -12.52 -6.62
CA GLY A 133 -3.20 -12.60 -6.72
C GLY A 133 -3.85 -11.54 -7.63
N ALA A 134 -3.09 -10.56 -8.13
CA ALA A 134 -3.56 -9.61 -9.12
C ALA A 134 -3.37 -10.18 -10.54
N ILE A 135 -4.44 -10.16 -11.34
CA ILE A 135 -4.37 -10.48 -12.77
C ILE A 135 -4.10 -9.18 -13.51
N ILE A 136 -2.89 -9.02 -14.06
CA ILE A 136 -2.50 -7.80 -14.77
C ILE A 136 -1.88 -8.13 -16.14
N ARG A 137 -2.24 -7.34 -17.15
CA ARG A 137 -1.67 -7.37 -18.49
C ARG A 137 -1.26 -5.97 -18.88
N CYS A 138 0.00 -5.79 -19.24
CA CYS A 138 0.55 -4.48 -19.63
C CYS A 138 1.15 -4.56 -21.02
N THR A 139 0.98 -3.50 -21.80
CA THR A 139 1.65 -3.30 -23.08
C THR A 139 2.28 -1.91 -23.05
N LEU A 140 3.59 -1.86 -23.30
CA LEU A 140 4.31 -0.61 -23.53
C LEU A 140 4.43 -0.35 -25.02
N PHE A 141 4.19 0.90 -25.39
CA PHE A 141 4.34 1.37 -26.75
C PHE A 141 5.31 2.56 -26.80
N ASP A 142 6.00 2.70 -27.92
CA ASP A 142 6.78 3.89 -28.22
C ASP A 142 5.89 5.09 -28.60
N SER A 143 6.53 6.21 -28.99
CA SER A 143 5.84 7.42 -29.43
C SER A 143 5.10 7.29 -30.78
N GLN A 144 5.43 6.26 -31.56
CA GLN A 144 4.86 5.96 -32.87
C GLN A 144 3.68 4.98 -32.76
N GLY A 145 3.51 4.35 -31.59
CA GLY A 145 2.48 3.37 -31.31
C GLY A 145 2.92 1.93 -31.55
N GLU A 146 4.19 1.68 -31.81
CA GLU A 146 4.75 0.33 -31.92
C GLU A 146 4.88 -0.31 -30.55
N ILE A 147 4.62 -1.61 -30.46
CA ILE A 147 4.72 -2.38 -29.22
C ILE A 147 6.20 -2.58 -28.90
N LEU A 148 6.63 -2.07 -27.75
CA LEU A 148 7.98 -2.27 -27.23
C LEU A 148 8.08 -3.49 -26.32
N TYR A 149 7.02 -3.77 -25.55
CA TYR A 149 7.03 -4.83 -24.55
C TYR A 149 5.62 -5.22 -24.11
N GLU A 150 5.43 -6.50 -23.85
CA GLU A 150 4.19 -7.07 -23.30
C GLU A 150 4.47 -7.85 -22.01
N TYR A 151 3.74 -7.51 -20.96
CA TYR A 151 3.77 -8.19 -19.69
C TYR A 151 2.51 -9.05 -19.51
N SER A 152 2.72 -10.27 -19.02
CA SER A 152 1.69 -11.12 -18.45
C SER A 152 2.22 -11.82 -17.20
N GLU A 153 1.32 -12.26 -16.33
CA GLU A 153 1.65 -12.91 -15.06
C GLU A 153 2.61 -14.10 -15.27
N GLY A 154 3.75 -14.08 -14.57
CA GLY A 154 4.82 -15.07 -14.70
C GLY A 154 5.93 -14.71 -15.71
N SER A 155 5.82 -13.59 -16.43
CA SER A 155 6.92 -13.05 -17.23
C SER A 155 7.97 -12.40 -16.32
N ASN A 156 9.23 -12.85 -16.43
CA ASN A 156 10.39 -12.20 -15.78
C ASN A 156 11.27 -11.43 -16.77
N GLN A 157 10.72 -11.05 -17.92
CA GLN A 157 11.48 -10.32 -18.93
C GLN A 157 11.59 -8.84 -18.56
N ALA A 158 12.76 -8.26 -18.79
CA ALA A 158 12.97 -6.83 -18.68
C ALA A 158 13.23 -6.22 -20.06
N LEU A 159 12.74 -5.00 -20.28
CA LEU A 159 12.99 -4.20 -21.47
C LEU A 159 14.12 -3.21 -21.17
N THR A 160 15.21 -3.28 -21.93
CA THR A 160 16.30 -2.30 -21.81
C THR A 160 16.22 -1.29 -22.95
N LEU A 161 16.30 0.00 -22.60
CA LEU A 161 16.25 1.13 -23.53
C LEU A 161 17.48 2.01 -23.33
N ASN A 162 17.99 2.59 -24.42
CA ASN A 162 19.00 3.64 -24.35
C ASN A 162 18.32 5.00 -24.48
N VAL A 163 18.41 5.82 -23.44
CA VAL A 163 17.65 7.05 -23.27
C VAL A 163 18.59 8.25 -23.23
N ARG A 164 18.20 9.36 -23.89
CA ARG A 164 18.91 10.64 -23.83
C ARG A 164 17.95 11.73 -23.39
N ASN A 165 18.15 12.26 -22.17
CA ASN A 165 17.31 13.27 -21.52
C ASN A 165 15.85 12.84 -21.27
N GLY A 166 15.60 11.54 -21.26
CA GLY A 166 14.29 10.94 -21.02
C GLY A 166 13.59 10.38 -22.26
N VAL A 167 12.51 9.65 -22.02
CA VAL A 167 11.65 9.00 -23.02
C VAL A 167 10.20 9.11 -22.57
N ARG A 168 9.29 9.26 -23.54
CA ARG A 168 7.85 9.14 -23.32
C ARG A 168 7.39 7.83 -23.92
N LEU A 169 6.68 7.04 -23.12
CA LEU A 169 6.10 5.77 -23.53
C LEU A 169 4.60 5.81 -23.25
N ARG A 170 3.83 5.07 -24.04
CA ARG A 170 2.41 4.85 -23.74
C ARG A 170 2.29 3.51 -23.02
N LEU A 171 1.74 3.54 -21.82
CA LEU A 171 1.42 2.35 -21.03
C LEU A 171 -0.07 2.07 -21.16
N GLN A 172 -0.42 0.94 -21.77
CA GLN A 172 -1.78 0.43 -21.73
C GLN A 172 -1.82 -0.80 -20.84
N TYR A 173 -2.71 -0.83 -19.86
CA TYR A 173 -2.86 -2.02 -19.04
C TYR A 173 -4.30 -2.25 -18.60
N SER A 174 -4.61 -3.52 -18.36
CA SER A 174 -5.80 -3.93 -17.63
C SER A 174 -5.36 -4.70 -16.39
N ALA A 175 -6.02 -4.39 -15.29
CA ALA A 175 -5.80 -5.04 -14.02
C ALA A 175 -7.14 -5.48 -13.45
N ARG A 176 -7.15 -6.67 -12.88
CA ARG A 176 -8.22 -7.14 -12.02
C ARG A 176 -7.58 -7.78 -10.82
N VAL A 177 -7.78 -7.16 -9.67
CA VAL A 177 -7.60 -7.82 -8.39
C VAL A 177 -8.95 -8.47 -8.09
N PRO A 178 -9.04 -9.81 -7.99
CA PRO A 178 -10.26 -10.48 -7.53
C PRO A 178 -10.70 -9.80 -6.23
N GLU A 179 -11.92 -9.24 -6.23
CA GLU A 179 -12.55 -8.43 -5.16
C GLU A 179 -11.58 -8.11 -4.01
N ALA A 180 -10.92 -6.94 -4.06
CA ALA A 180 -9.87 -6.53 -3.14
C ALA A 180 -10.18 -6.96 -1.69
N LEU A 181 -9.63 -8.10 -1.28
CA LEU A 181 -9.75 -8.57 0.09
C LEU A 181 -8.85 -7.66 0.89
N ARG A 182 -9.48 -6.85 1.76
CA ARG A 182 -8.72 -5.95 2.61
C ARG A 182 -8.09 -6.78 3.72
N PHE A 183 -7.00 -6.29 4.29
CA PHE A 183 -6.65 -6.76 5.63
C PHE A 183 -7.65 -6.12 6.61
N ALA A 184 -8.65 -6.90 7.02
CA ALA A 184 -9.76 -6.39 7.84
C ALA A 184 -10.15 -7.37 8.94
N LEU A 185 -10.33 -6.85 10.15
CA LEU A 185 -11.02 -7.53 11.23
C LEU A 185 -12.42 -6.91 11.38
N ASN A 186 -13.45 -7.66 11.01
CA ASN A 186 -14.83 -7.17 10.92
C ASN A 186 -15.60 -7.41 12.23
N GLN A 187 -16.69 -6.66 12.41
CA GLN A 187 -17.52 -6.75 13.62
C GLN A 187 -18.02 -8.18 13.85
N ASN A 188 -17.77 -8.70 15.06
CA ASN A 188 -18.27 -10.02 15.44
C ASN A 188 -19.81 -10.03 15.48
N PHE A 189 -20.42 -11.17 15.15
CA PHE A 189 -21.86 -11.35 15.24
C PHE A 189 -22.23 -12.66 15.95
N PRO A 190 -23.11 -12.61 16.96
CA PRO A 190 -23.71 -11.40 17.55
C PRO A 190 -22.71 -10.57 18.37
N ASN A 191 -22.95 -9.26 18.53
CA ASN A 191 -22.28 -8.38 19.50
C ASN A 191 -23.32 -7.43 20.15
N PRO A 192 -23.52 -7.45 21.48
CA PRO A 192 -22.92 -8.37 22.45
C PRO A 192 -23.34 -9.83 22.25
N PHE A 193 -22.53 -10.78 22.73
CA PHE A 193 -22.88 -12.21 22.69
C PHE A 193 -22.87 -12.86 24.08
N ARG A 194 -23.57 -14.00 24.19
CA ARG A 194 -23.60 -14.84 25.39
C ARG A 194 -22.61 -15.99 25.26
N VAL A 195 -21.91 -16.33 26.33
CA VAL A 195 -21.00 -17.49 26.36
C VAL A 195 -21.70 -18.80 25.98
N SER A 196 -23.01 -18.92 26.23
CA SER A 196 -23.81 -20.10 25.83
C SER A 196 -23.99 -20.27 24.32
N SER A 197 -23.82 -19.21 23.53
CA SER A 197 -24.00 -19.23 22.06
C SER A 197 -22.72 -18.92 21.29
N GLY A 198 -21.71 -18.30 21.92
CA GLY A 198 -20.50 -17.82 21.27
C GLY A 198 -20.76 -16.72 20.23
N THR A 199 -19.74 -16.39 19.45
CA THR A 199 -19.79 -15.37 18.39
C THR A 199 -18.88 -15.76 17.22
N ASN A 200 -19.27 -15.34 16.01
CA ASN A 200 -18.41 -15.43 14.83
C ASN A 200 -17.67 -14.12 14.64
N ILE A 201 -16.39 -14.20 14.29
CA ILE A 201 -15.49 -13.08 14.05
C ILE A 201 -15.03 -13.18 12.59
N PRO A 202 -15.65 -12.42 11.67
CA PRO A 202 -15.24 -12.40 10.28
C PRO A 202 -13.94 -11.62 10.14
N TYR A 203 -13.04 -12.10 9.28
CA TYR A 203 -11.80 -11.42 8.96
C TYR A 203 -11.44 -11.64 7.48
N GLU A 204 -10.65 -10.73 6.93
CA GLU A 204 -10.22 -10.74 5.54
C GLU A 204 -8.69 -10.65 5.48
N LEU A 205 -8.12 -11.44 4.58
CA LEU A 205 -6.69 -11.47 4.33
C LEU A 205 -6.41 -11.12 2.88
N GLU A 206 -5.64 -10.05 2.69
CA GLU A 206 -5.18 -9.58 1.38
C GLU A 206 -4.23 -10.60 0.72
N TYR A 207 -3.31 -11.16 1.50
CA TYR A 207 -2.34 -12.17 1.05
C TYR A 207 -2.40 -13.42 1.93
N GLN A 208 -1.96 -14.55 1.39
CA GLN A 208 -1.71 -15.73 2.19
C GLN A 208 -0.51 -15.50 3.13
N GLY A 209 -0.56 -16.05 4.33
CA GLY A 209 0.54 -15.91 5.29
C GLY A 209 0.22 -16.42 6.69
N PHE A 210 1.25 -16.46 7.53
CA PHE A 210 1.10 -16.79 8.93
C PHE A 210 0.20 -15.74 9.60
N THR A 211 -0.92 -16.22 10.12
CA THR A 211 -2.00 -15.39 10.65
C THR A 211 -2.37 -15.89 12.05
N GLU A 212 -2.49 -14.93 12.96
CA GLU A 212 -2.85 -15.15 14.35
C GLU A 212 -4.04 -14.29 14.74
N ILE A 213 -5.02 -14.89 15.43
CA ILE A 213 -6.11 -14.14 16.08
C ILE A 213 -6.09 -14.46 17.55
N GLU A 214 -5.90 -13.44 18.37
CA GLU A 214 -5.85 -13.55 19.82
C GLU A 214 -6.94 -12.71 20.49
N ILE A 215 -7.45 -13.21 21.60
CA ILE A 215 -8.37 -12.51 22.49
C ILE A 215 -7.57 -12.05 23.71
N HIS A 216 -7.69 -10.77 24.04
CA HIS A 216 -7.09 -10.14 25.19
C HIS A 216 -8.19 -9.54 26.07
N ASP A 217 -7.94 -9.45 27.37
CA ASP A 217 -8.75 -8.61 28.24
C ASP A 217 -8.39 -7.13 28.11
N ILE A 218 -9.16 -6.25 28.77
CA ILE A 218 -8.91 -4.80 28.77
C ILE A 218 -7.56 -4.38 29.36
N LEU A 219 -6.89 -5.28 30.10
CA LEU A 219 -5.56 -5.05 30.66
C LEU A 219 -4.45 -5.54 29.70
N GLY A 220 -4.82 -6.02 28.51
CA GLY A 220 -3.89 -6.57 27.52
C GLY A 220 -3.39 -7.97 27.86
N ARG A 221 -3.99 -8.67 28.84
CA ARG A 221 -3.60 -10.05 29.16
C ARG A 221 -4.25 -10.99 28.15
N LYS A 222 -3.45 -11.89 27.57
CA LYS A 222 -3.96 -12.90 26.65
C LYS A 222 -4.93 -13.84 27.34
N VAL A 223 -6.10 -14.00 26.75
CA VAL A 223 -7.20 -14.86 27.18
C VAL A 223 -7.24 -16.15 26.37
N ARG A 224 -7.07 -16.03 25.04
CA ARG A 224 -7.10 -17.17 24.13
C ARG A 224 -6.44 -16.87 22.78
N THR A 225 -5.77 -17.86 22.20
CA THR A 225 -5.43 -17.86 20.76
C THR A 225 -6.49 -18.66 20.00
N LEU A 226 -7.16 -18.02 19.03
CA LEU A 226 -8.24 -18.65 18.24
C LEU A 226 -7.70 -19.33 16.96
N ILE A 227 -6.76 -18.69 16.29
CA ILE A 227 -6.00 -19.28 15.18
C ILE A 227 -4.53 -18.89 15.31
N SER A 228 -3.66 -19.77 14.84
CA SER A 228 -2.21 -19.57 14.69
C SER A 228 -1.73 -20.51 13.59
N LEU A 229 -1.94 -20.12 12.33
CA LEU A 229 -1.69 -20.97 11.17
C LEU A 229 -1.38 -20.15 9.91
N ASN A 230 -0.88 -20.82 8.87
CA ASN A 230 -0.81 -20.22 7.53
C ASN A 230 -2.20 -20.24 6.89
N ALA A 231 -2.82 -19.06 6.79
CA ALA A 231 -4.13 -18.89 6.17
C ALA A 231 -3.96 -18.45 4.71
N SER A 232 -4.88 -18.87 3.83
CA SER A 232 -4.93 -18.38 2.45
C SER A 232 -5.46 -16.96 2.38
N THR A 233 -5.21 -16.24 1.29
CA THR A 233 -5.96 -15.03 0.95
C THR A 233 -7.46 -15.38 0.90
N GLY A 234 -8.33 -14.50 1.40
CA GLY A 234 -9.77 -14.78 1.45
C GLY A 234 -10.56 -14.00 2.50
N LYS A 235 -11.89 -14.10 2.39
CA LYS A 235 -12.81 -13.87 3.51
C LYS A 235 -12.85 -15.13 4.36
N HIS A 236 -12.68 -14.97 5.66
CA HIS A 236 -12.64 -16.04 6.64
C HIS A 236 -13.54 -15.69 7.82
N SER A 237 -13.82 -16.68 8.66
CA SER A 237 -14.51 -16.48 9.92
C SER A 237 -13.95 -17.44 10.96
N VAL A 238 -13.72 -16.93 12.16
CA VAL A 238 -13.35 -17.74 13.32
C VAL A 238 -14.45 -17.68 14.38
N TYR A 239 -14.74 -18.80 15.00
CA TYR A 239 -15.72 -18.88 16.08
C TYR A 239 -15.02 -18.78 17.44
N TRP A 240 -15.57 -17.95 18.32
CA TRP A 240 -15.20 -17.93 19.74
C TRP A 240 -16.39 -18.34 20.61
N ASP A 241 -16.18 -19.37 21.42
CA ASP A 241 -17.15 -19.94 22.36
C ASP A 241 -17.23 -19.18 23.69
N GLY A 242 -16.50 -18.06 23.84
CA GLY A 242 -16.45 -17.31 25.10
C GLY A 242 -15.63 -18.01 26.21
N ARG A 243 -14.69 -18.90 25.86
CA ARG A 243 -13.78 -19.56 26.82
C ARG A 243 -12.33 -19.14 26.61
N ASN A 244 -11.54 -19.21 27.68
CA ASN A 244 -10.08 -19.02 27.66
C ASN A 244 -9.32 -20.29 27.21
N ASP A 245 -7.99 -20.21 27.14
CA ASP A 245 -7.14 -21.35 26.72
C ASP A 245 -7.25 -22.59 27.63
N VAL A 246 -7.66 -22.44 28.89
CA VAL A 246 -7.90 -23.57 29.82
C VAL A 246 -9.35 -24.07 29.78
N GLY A 247 -10.15 -23.63 28.79
CA GLY A 247 -11.51 -24.09 28.55
C GLY A 247 -12.55 -23.52 29.52
N GLN A 248 -12.19 -22.56 30.37
CA GLN A 248 -13.11 -21.93 31.31
C GLN A 248 -13.86 -20.77 30.67
N PRO A 249 -15.17 -20.59 30.96
CA PRO A 249 -15.94 -19.46 30.47
C PRO A 249 -15.37 -18.15 31.00
N VAL A 250 -15.25 -17.15 30.14
CA VAL A 250 -14.77 -15.83 30.52
C VAL A 250 -15.86 -15.03 31.24
N LEU A 251 -15.46 -14.03 32.02
CA LEU A 251 -16.42 -13.17 32.70
C LEU A 251 -17.11 -12.21 31.71
N PRO A 252 -18.35 -11.77 31.99
CA PRO A 252 -18.95 -10.67 31.24
C PRO A 252 -18.07 -9.43 31.28
N GLY A 253 -17.94 -8.75 30.15
CA GLY A 253 -17.05 -7.60 30.03
C GLY A 253 -16.62 -7.32 28.59
N LEU A 254 -15.71 -6.36 28.46
CA LEU A 254 -15.09 -6.02 27.18
C LEU A 254 -13.84 -6.86 26.97
N TYR A 255 -13.61 -7.26 25.72
CA TYR A 255 -12.40 -7.95 25.30
C TYR A 255 -11.92 -7.36 23.97
N VAL A 256 -10.62 -7.46 23.73
CA VAL A 256 -9.99 -7.01 22.50
C VAL A 256 -9.63 -8.24 21.68
N VAL A 257 -10.13 -8.30 20.44
CA VAL A 257 -9.69 -9.24 19.43
C VAL A 257 -8.58 -8.56 18.63
N GLN A 258 -7.46 -9.24 18.47
CA GLN A 258 -6.35 -8.78 17.65
C GLN A 258 -6.11 -9.78 16.52
N LEU A 259 -6.13 -9.29 15.28
CA LEU A 259 -5.72 -10.00 14.08
C LEU A 259 -4.32 -9.54 13.70
N THR A 260 -3.40 -10.47 13.48
CA THR A 260 -2.04 -10.19 13.00
C THR A 260 -1.73 -11.09 11.81
N SER A 261 -1.22 -10.52 10.72
CA SER A 261 -0.71 -11.27 9.57
C SER A 261 0.45 -10.51 8.93
N GLY A 262 1.63 -11.14 8.86
CA GLY A 262 2.86 -10.49 8.43
C GLY A 262 3.19 -9.25 9.28
N THR A 263 3.27 -8.08 8.65
CA THR A 263 3.53 -6.78 9.31
C THR A 263 2.26 -6.01 9.67
N LYS A 264 1.07 -6.50 9.30
CA LYS A 264 -0.20 -5.83 9.56
C LYS A 264 -0.84 -6.38 10.85
N SER A 265 -1.44 -5.48 11.63
CA SER A 265 -2.22 -5.84 12.80
C SER A 265 -3.44 -4.91 12.92
N GLN A 266 -4.59 -5.47 13.28
CA GLN A 266 -5.83 -4.74 13.52
C GLN A 266 -6.50 -5.27 14.80
N SER A 267 -7.20 -4.40 15.52
CA SER A 267 -7.90 -4.76 16.73
C SER A 267 -9.35 -4.30 16.71
N MET A 268 -10.21 -5.07 17.37
CA MET A 268 -11.64 -4.81 17.55
C MET A 268 -12.01 -5.06 19.01
N ILE A 269 -12.89 -4.22 19.56
CA ILE A 269 -13.50 -4.48 20.87
C ILE A 269 -14.80 -5.26 20.66
N LEU A 270 -15.00 -6.32 21.46
CA LEU A 270 -16.27 -7.03 21.56
C LEU A 270 -16.78 -7.06 22.99
N SER A 271 -18.08 -7.32 23.15
CA SER A 271 -18.75 -7.36 24.45
C SER A 271 -19.32 -8.75 24.75
N VAL A 272 -18.96 -9.29 25.91
CA VAL A 272 -19.51 -10.55 26.46
C VAL A 272 -20.55 -10.23 27.52
N VAL A 273 -21.72 -10.85 27.42
CA VAL A 273 -22.80 -10.77 28.42
C VAL A 273 -23.09 -12.15 29.02
N LYS A 274 -23.64 -12.18 30.24
CA LYS A 274 -24.27 -13.40 30.78
C LYS A 274 -25.46 -13.76 29.93
#